data_AF-A0A7C9M478-F1
#
_entry.id   AF-A0A7C9M478-F1
#
_cell.length_a   1.000
_cell.length_b   1.000
_cell.length_c   1.000
_cell.angle_alpha   90.00
_cell.angle_beta   90.00
_cell.angle_gamma   90.00
#
_symmetry.space_group_name_H-M   'P 1'
#
loop_
_entity.id
_entity.type
_entity.pdbx_description
1 polymer ?
#
loop_
_entity_poly.entity_id
_entity_poly.type
_entity_poly.pdbx_seq_one_letter_code
_entity_poly.pdbx_strand_id
1 'polypeptide(L)'
;MSNPKASLLAASLTCVAALACCSATPARPMGGAPPPLPDGEYTFHHRFAEHPSMPSIDMRVRFGEGRIVVTNTTPGTPFPLGVVAEGQLLWNGKVGKWIIARTPADQEAREVGGCSDGPEVVDLEKRIYWTC
;
A
#
# COMPACT_ATOMS: atom_id res chain seq x y z
N MET A 1 70.30 24.77 31.18
CA MET A 1 68.90 24.71 31.65
C MET A 1 68.00 25.18 30.51
N SER A 2 66.94 24.42 30.25
CA SER A 2 66.16 24.38 29.01
C SER A 2 65.03 25.43 28.96
N ASN A 3 64.60 25.75 27.72
CA ASN A 3 63.37 26.42 27.22
C ASN A 3 63.42 27.90 26.79
N PRO A 4 63.26 28.15 25.48
CA PRO A 4 62.43 29.22 24.93
C PRO A 4 61.05 28.67 24.51
N LYS A 5 59.96 29.24 25.05
CA LYS A 5 58.59 28.96 24.56
C LYS A 5 58.29 29.80 23.32
N ALA A 6 58.37 29.18 22.16
CA ALA A 6 57.78 29.68 20.92
C ALA A 6 56.25 29.49 20.97
N SER A 7 55.48 30.57 20.83
CA SER A 7 54.04 30.52 20.54
C SER A 7 53.85 30.46 19.03
N LEU A 8 53.46 29.30 18.52
CA LEU A 8 52.89 29.13 17.18
C LEU A 8 51.36 29.20 17.30
N LEU A 9 50.75 30.21 16.68
CA LEU A 9 49.31 30.22 16.41
C LEU A 9 49.03 29.23 15.27
N ALA A 10 48.33 28.14 15.59
CA ALA A 10 47.76 27.24 14.59
C ALA A 10 46.44 27.84 14.06
N ALA A 11 46.38 28.06 12.76
CA ALA A 11 45.15 28.41 12.05
C ALA A 11 44.31 27.14 11.84
N SER A 12 43.15 27.08 12.49
CA SER A 12 42.19 25.99 12.33
C SER A 12 41.37 26.20 11.06
N LEU A 13 41.68 25.42 10.02
CA LEU A 13 40.88 25.34 8.79
C LEU A 13 39.81 24.25 8.99
N THR A 14 38.58 24.63 9.31
CA THR A 14 37.46 23.70 9.44
C THR A 14 36.93 23.36 8.04
N CYS A 15 37.31 22.19 7.53
CA CYS A 15 36.77 21.64 6.29
C CYS A 15 35.41 20.99 6.60
N VAL A 16 34.32 21.62 6.18
CA VAL A 16 32.96 21.06 6.28
C VAL A 16 32.82 20.00 5.17
N ALA A 17 32.91 18.72 5.55
CA ALA A 17 32.62 17.61 4.65
C ALA A 17 31.10 17.52 4.45
N ALA A 18 30.62 17.83 3.24
CA ALA A 18 29.24 17.61 2.83
C ALA A 18 28.99 16.10 2.69
N LEU A 19 28.20 15.52 3.60
CA LEU A 19 27.64 14.18 3.43
C LEU A 19 26.61 14.21 2.28
N ALA A 20 27.00 13.72 1.11
CA ALA A 20 26.06 13.35 0.06
C ALA A 20 25.37 12.04 0.46
N CYS A 21 24.19 12.13 1.08
CA CYS A 21 23.28 10.99 1.23
C CYS A 21 22.81 10.56 -0.17
N CYS A 22 23.50 9.60 -0.77
CA CYS A 22 23.00 8.86 -1.92
C CYS A 22 21.86 7.96 -1.45
N SER A 23 20.63 8.45 -1.54
CA SER A 23 19.42 7.64 -1.38
C SER A 23 19.33 6.67 -2.56
N ALA A 24 20.00 5.53 -2.46
CA ALA A 24 19.84 4.43 -3.41
C ALA A 24 18.37 3.99 -3.35
N THR A 25 17.59 4.37 -4.36
CA THR A 25 16.24 3.86 -4.54
C THR A 25 16.37 2.37 -4.85
N PRO A 26 15.84 1.45 -4.03
CA PRO A 26 15.94 0.04 -4.34
C PRO A 26 15.16 -0.24 -5.63
N ALA A 27 15.86 -0.73 -6.65
CA ALA A 27 15.24 -1.25 -7.86
C ALA A 27 14.32 -2.42 -7.47
N ARG A 28 13.03 -2.32 -7.81
CA ARG A 28 12.01 -3.30 -7.47
C ARG A 28 12.30 -4.60 -8.25
N PRO A 29 12.44 -5.76 -7.60
CA PRO A 29 12.65 -7.02 -8.31
C PRO A 29 11.44 -7.31 -9.19
N MET A 30 11.67 -7.38 -10.51
CA MET A 30 10.68 -7.87 -11.46
C MET A 30 10.42 -9.35 -11.18
N GLY A 31 9.28 -9.65 -10.55
CA GLY A 31 8.83 -11.03 -10.30
C GLY A 31 8.18 -11.28 -8.94
N GLY A 32 8.20 -10.31 -8.01
CA GLY A 32 7.56 -10.42 -6.70
C GLY A 32 6.20 -9.69 -6.61
N ALA A 33 5.37 -10.10 -5.65
CA ALA A 33 4.22 -9.31 -5.25
C ALA A 33 4.65 -7.86 -4.91
N PRO A 34 3.86 -6.84 -5.27
CA PRO A 34 3.96 -5.53 -4.64
C PRO A 34 4.04 -5.65 -3.12
N PRO A 35 4.70 -4.71 -2.42
CA PRO A 35 4.55 -4.65 -0.97
C PRO A 35 3.09 -4.30 -0.62
N PRO A 36 2.50 -4.94 0.41
CA PRO A 36 1.19 -4.52 0.91
C PRO A 36 1.31 -3.14 1.59
N LEU A 37 0.15 -2.52 1.86
CA LEU A 37 0.12 -1.35 2.74
C LEU A 37 0.41 -1.78 4.19
N PRO A 38 1.06 -0.92 4.99
CA PRO A 38 1.19 -1.15 6.42
C PRO A 38 -0.19 -1.23 7.10
N ASP A 39 -0.25 -1.96 8.21
CA ASP A 39 -1.42 -2.01 9.08
C ASP A 39 -1.88 -0.59 9.46
N GLY A 40 -3.19 -0.37 9.44
CA GLY A 40 -3.79 0.94 9.65
C GLY A 40 -5.14 1.11 8.98
N GLU A 41 -5.69 2.31 9.09
CA GLU A 41 -6.95 2.71 8.48
C GLU A 41 -6.71 3.69 7.32
N TYR A 42 -7.41 3.48 6.22
CA TYR A 42 -7.27 4.21 4.97
C TYR A 42 -8.64 4.50 4.36
N THR A 43 -8.69 5.49 3.49
CA THR A 43 -9.85 5.74 2.63
C THR A 43 -9.57 5.20 1.23
N PHE A 44 -10.47 4.36 0.73
CA PHE A 44 -10.45 3.85 -0.64
C PHE A 44 -11.70 4.33 -1.36
N HIS A 45 -11.55 4.72 -2.62
CA HIS A 45 -12.70 5.01 -3.45
C HIS A 45 -13.26 3.71 -4.03
N HIS A 46 -14.57 3.50 -3.96
CA HIS A 46 -15.21 2.37 -4.60
C HIS A 46 -15.37 2.61 -6.11
N ARG A 47 -15.17 1.60 -6.97
CA ARG A 47 -15.45 1.65 -8.41
C ARG A 47 -16.12 0.37 -8.90
N PHE A 48 -17.09 0.53 -9.80
CA PHE A 48 -17.70 -0.59 -10.54
C PHE A 48 -16.77 -1.04 -11.67
N ALA A 49 -16.49 -2.33 -11.78
CA ALA A 49 -15.60 -2.86 -12.81
C ALA A 49 -16.15 -2.68 -14.23
N GLU A 50 -17.47 -2.79 -14.39
CA GLU A 50 -18.21 -2.72 -15.65
C GLU A 50 -18.47 -1.27 -16.07
N HIS A 51 -18.50 -0.35 -15.11
CA HIS A 51 -18.73 1.09 -15.32
C HIS A 51 -17.76 1.95 -14.49
N PRO A 52 -16.45 1.93 -14.79
CA PRO A 52 -15.42 2.54 -13.94
C PRO A 52 -15.49 4.06 -13.82
N SER A 53 -16.21 4.74 -14.71
CA SER A 53 -16.47 6.19 -14.64
C SER A 53 -17.76 6.55 -13.90
N MET A 54 -18.56 5.57 -13.48
CA MET A 54 -19.79 5.82 -12.74
C MET A 54 -19.45 6.45 -11.38
N PRO A 55 -20.18 7.50 -10.95
CA PRO A 55 -20.04 8.06 -9.62
C PRO A 55 -20.23 7.00 -8.54
N SER A 56 -19.49 7.13 -7.45
CA SER A 56 -19.42 6.15 -6.39
C SER A 56 -18.96 6.81 -5.08
N ILE A 57 -18.74 6.02 -4.04
CA ILE A 57 -18.50 6.48 -2.68
C ILE A 57 -17.10 6.14 -2.19
N ASP A 58 -16.65 6.84 -1.16
CA ASP A 58 -15.49 6.46 -0.39
C ASP A 58 -15.86 5.44 0.69
N MET A 59 -14.98 4.48 0.92
CA MET A 59 -15.09 3.44 1.94
C MET A 59 -13.88 3.48 2.88
N ARG A 60 -14.13 3.14 4.14
CA ARG A 60 -13.08 2.94 5.14
C ARG A 60 -12.49 1.55 4.93
N VAL A 61 -11.17 1.47 4.80
CA VAL A 61 -10.44 0.20 4.67
C VAL A 61 -9.43 0.08 5.79
N ARG A 62 -9.50 -1.02 6.53
CA ARG A 62 -8.53 -1.32 7.60
C ARG A 62 -7.69 -2.53 7.23
N PHE A 63 -6.37 -2.38 7.33
CA PHE A 63 -5.40 -3.46 7.24
C PHE A 63 -4.88 -3.82 8.64
N GLY A 64 -4.74 -5.11 8.92
CA GLY A 64 -4.23 -5.60 10.19
C GLY A 64 -3.94 -7.09 10.14
N GLU A 65 -2.73 -7.51 10.52
CA GLU A 65 -2.35 -8.93 10.61
C GLU A 65 -2.59 -9.69 9.28
N GLY A 66 -2.31 -9.06 8.14
CA GLY A 66 -2.54 -9.64 6.81
C GLY A 66 -4.00 -9.67 6.37
N ARG A 67 -4.94 -9.12 7.16
CA ARG A 67 -6.36 -9.03 6.83
C ARG A 67 -6.73 -7.65 6.30
N ILE A 68 -7.82 -7.62 5.55
CA ILE A 68 -8.48 -6.41 5.06
C ILE A 68 -9.95 -6.43 5.47
N VAL A 69 -10.46 -5.29 5.93
CA VAL A 69 -11.88 -5.05 6.17
C VAL A 69 -12.28 -3.76 5.46
N VAL A 70 -13.29 -3.84 4.60
CA VAL A 70 -13.88 -2.73 3.87
C VAL A 70 -15.24 -2.40 4.49
N THR A 71 -15.43 -1.14 4.90
CA THR A 71 -16.60 -0.67 5.62
C THR A 71 -17.19 0.54 4.93
N ASN A 72 -18.48 0.48 4.61
CA ASN A 72 -19.25 1.65 4.23
C ASN A 72 -19.72 2.38 5.49
N THR A 73 -19.30 3.63 5.65
CA THR A 73 -19.71 4.50 6.77
C THR A 73 -20.75 5.53 6.38
N THR A 74 -21.21 5.52 5.13
CA THR A 74 -22.15 6.50 4.58
C THR A 74 -23.53 5.87 4.39
N PRO A 75 -24.56 6.33 5.12
CA PRO A 75 -25.92 5.84 4.94
C PRO A 75 -26.53 6.33 3.61
N GLY A 76 -27.55 5.62 3.12
CA GLY A 76 -28.30 6.02 1.92
C GLY A 76 -27.53 5.80 0.60
N THR A 77 -26.47 5.01 0.62
CA THR A 77 -25.75 4.57 -0.58
C THR A 77 -26.29 3.21 -1.03
N PRO A 78 -25.95 2.75 -2.26
CA PRO A 78 -26.30 1.39 -2.70
C PRO A 78 -25.66 0.27 -1.87
N PHE A 79 -24.65 0.57 -1.06
CA PHE A 79 -23.96 -0.40 -0.22
C PHE A 79 -24.60 -0.47 1.17
N PRO A 80 -24.63 -1.66 1.81
CA PRO A 80 -25.08 -1.76 3.19
C PRO A 80 -24.21 -0.90 4.11
N LEU A 81 -24.79 -0.31 5.15
CA LEU A 81 -24.02 0.36 6.19
C LEU A 81 -23.26 -0.69 7.03
N GLY A 82 -21.98 -0.45 7.29
CA GLY A 82 -21.13 -1.40 8.02
C GLY A 82 -20.16 -2.15 7.11
N VAL A 83 -19.77 -3.37 7.50
CA VAL A 83 -18.80 -4.18 6.75
C VAL A 83 -19.41 -4.62 5.42
N VAL A 84 -18.73 -4.26 4.34
CA VAL A 84 -19.11 -4.62 2.96
C VAL A 84 -18.32 -5.85 2.51
N ALA A 85 -17.04 -5.92 2.86
CA ALA A 85 -16.18 -7.06 2.54
C ALA A 85 -15.10 -7.26 3.60
N GLU A 86 -14.73 -8.51 3.84
CA GLU A 86 -13.63 -8.88 4.72
C GLU A 86 -12.93 -10.16 4.26
N GLY A 87 -11.62 -10.26 4.53
CA GLY A 87 -10.84 -11.43 4.16
C GLY A 87 -9.34 -11.28 4.45
N GLN A 88 -8.57 -12.20 3.91
CA GLN A 88 -7.11 -12.11 3.84
C GLN A 88 -6.71 -11.26 2.64
N LEU A 89 -5.76 -10.34 2.84
CA LEU A 89 -5.17 -9.59 1.74
C LEU A 89 -4.07 -10.43 1.10
N LEU A 90 -4.35 -10.99 -0.07
CA LEU A 90 -3.40 -11.84 -0.80
C LEU A 90 -3.06 -11.26 -2.17
N TRP A 91 -1.81 -11.44 -2.58
CA TRP A 91 -1.42 -11.21 -3.96
C TRP A 91 -1.74 -12.45 -4.79
N ASN A 92 -2.66 -12.32 -5.74
CA ASN A 92 -2.91 -13.36 -6.73
C ASN A 92 -1.94 -13.17 -7.91
N GLY A 93 -0.88 -13.98 -7.92
CA GLY A 93 0.17 -13.93 -8.95
C GLY A 93 -0.27 -14.37 -10.34
N LYS A 94 -1.39 -15.12 -10.48
CA LYS A 94 -1.90 -15.56 -11.78
C LYS A 94 -2.55 -14.43 -12.57
N VAL A 95 -3.17 -13.48 -11.86
CA VAL A 95 -3.86 -12.33 -12.45
C VAL A 95 -3.14 -11.00 -12.19
N GLY A 96 -2.13 -11.01 -11.32
CA GLY A 96 -1.33 -9.82 -10.99
C GLY A 96 -2.13 -8.75 -10.23
N LYS A 97 -2.97 -9.17 -9.28
CA LYS A 97 -3.82 -8.26 -8.50
C LYS A 97 -3.84 -8.63 -7.02
N TRP A 98 -4.07 -7.63 -6.18
CA TRP A 98 -4.45 -7.86 -4.78
C TRP A 98 -5.92 -8.23 -4.70
N ILE A 99 -6.20 -9.24 -3.88
CA ILE A 99 -7.55 -9.77 -3.70
C ILE A 99 -7.93 -9.81 -2.23
N ILE A 100 -9.23 -9.79 -1.98
CA ILE A 100 -9.84 -10.10 -0.68
C ILE A 100 -10.19 -11.59 -0.69
N ALA A 101 -9.28 -12.42 -0.20
CA ALA A 101 -9.45 -13.87 -0.17
C ALA A 101 -10.29 -14.30 1.04
N ARG A 102 -11.34 -15.08 0.79
CA ARG A 102 -12.21 -15.71 1.79
C ARG A 102 -11.93 -17.20 1.92
N THR A 103 -11.40 -17.83 0.88
CA THR A 103 -11.04 -19.25 0.86
C THR A 103 -9.59 -19.43 0.40
N PRO A 104 -8.94 -20.57 0.73
CA PRO A 104 -7.63 -20.90 0.18
C PRO A 104 -7.62 -21.01 -1.35
N ALA A 105 -8.75 -21.34 -1.98
CA ALA A 105 -8.84 -21.48 -3.44
C ALA A 105 -8.72 -20.13 -4.17
N ASP A 106 -9.04 -19.03 -3.50
CA ASP A 106 -9.05 -17.69 -4.09
C ASP A 106 -7.64 -17.23 -4.54
N GLN A 107 -6.59 -17.69 -3.84
CA GLN A 107 -5.20 -17.43 -4.22
C GLN A 107 -4.85 -18.02 -5.60
N GLU A 108 -5.52 -19.11 -5.96
CA GLU A 108 -5.29 -19.85 -7.19
C GLU A 108 -6.28 -19.48 -8.30
N ALA A 109 -7.22 -18.56 -8.04
CA ALA A 109 -8.23 -18.12 -8.98
C ALA A 109 -7.59 -17.50 -10.24
N ARG A 110 -8.14 -17.82 -11.41
CA ARG A 110 -7.72 -17.24 -12.71
C ARG A 110 -8.62 -16.08 -13.16
N GLU A 111 -9.76 -15.94 -12.52
CA GLU A 111 -10.73 -14.87 -12.72
C GLU A 111 -11.00 -14.23 -11.35
N VAL A 112 -10.98 -12.90 -11.30
CA VAL A 112 -11.13 -12.11 -10.07
C VAL A 112 -11.88 -10.81 -10.36
N GLY A 113 -12.65 -10.33 -9.40
CA GLY A 113 -13.40 -9.06 -9.49
C GLY A 113 -14.52 -9.07 -10.55
N GLY A 114 -15.08 -7.87 -10.79
CA GLY A 114 -16.27 -7.70 -11.62
C GLY A 114 -17.41 -8.62 -11.17
N CYS A 115 -18.28 -8.99 -12.11
CA CYS A 115 -19.36 -9.95 -11.85
C CYS A 115 -18.91 -11.43 -11.96
N SER A 116 -17.63 -11.74 -11.72
CA SER A 116 -17.16 -13.14 -11.65
C SER A 116 -17.45 -13.74 -10.28
N ASP A 117 -17.43 -15.08 -10.19
CA ASP A 117 -17.48 -15.80 -8.91
C ASP A 117 -16.13 -15.73 -8.14
N GLY A 118 -15.13 -15.08 -8.71
CA GLY A 118 -13.80 -14.92 -8.13
C GLY A 118 -13.75 -13.95 -6.95
N PRO A 119 -12.62 -13.91 -6.24
CA PRO A 119 -12.44 -12.96 -5.14
C PRO A 119 -12.46 -11.50 -5.63
N GLU A 120 -12.90 -10.61 -4.75
CA GLU A 120 -12.93 -9.18 -5.02
C GLU A 120 -11.52 -8.60 -5.12
N VAL A 121 -11.38 -7.52 -5.89
CA VAL A 121 -10.09 -6.90 -6.19
C VAL A 121 -9.95 -5.57 -5.44
N VAL A 122 -8.74 -5.34 -4.96
CA VAL A 122 -8.33 -4.07 -4.37
C VAL A 122 -7.08 -3.54 -5.08
N ASP A 123 -7.07 -2.27 -5.48
CA ASP A 123 -5.89 -1.58 -5.99
C ASP A 123 -5.29 -0.75 -4.84
N LEU A 124 -4.23 -1.28 -4.22
CA LEU A 124 -3.58 -0.63 -3.07
C LEU A 124 -2.85 0.67 -3.45
N GLU A 125 -2.38 0.77 -4.69
CA GLU A 125 -1.63 1.94 -5.17
C GLU A 125 -2.58 3.11 -5.43
N LYS A 126 -3.69 2.84 -6.14
CA LYS A 126 -4.71 3.85 -6.46
C LYS A 126 -5.74 4.04 -5.36
N ARG A 127 -5.70 3.19 -4.33
CA ARG A 127 -6.69 3.13 -3.24
C ARG A 127 -8.10 2.92 -3.78
N ILE A 128 -8.28 1.89 -4.60
CA ILE A 128 -9.58 1.56 -5.21
C ILE A 128 -10.06 0.21 -4.72
N TYR A 129 -11.31 0.13 -4.28
CA TYR A 129 -12.03 -1.12 -4.05
C TYR A 129 -12.96 -1.37 -5.24
N TRP A 130 -12.84 -2.54 -5.86
CA TRP A 130 -13.59 -2.88 -7.07
C TRP A 130 -14.69 -3.91 -6.78
N THR A 131 -15.91 -3.60 -7.19
CA THR A 131 -17.01 -4.56 -7.25
C THR A 131 -17.64 -4.61 -8.64
N CYS A 132 -18.51 -5.60 -8.85
CA CYS A 132 -19.64 -5.50 -9.78
C CYS A 132 -20.64 -4.44 -9.25
#